data_AF-Q6LJ48-F1
#
_entry.id   AF-Q6LJ48-F1
#
_cell.length_a   1.000
_cell.length_b   1.000
_cell.length_c   1.000
_cell.angle_alpha   90.00
_cell.angle_beta   90.00
_cell.angle_gamma   90.00
#
_symmetry.space_group_name_H-M   'P 1'
#
loop_
_entity.id
_entity.type
_entity.pdbx_description
1 polymer ?
#
loop_
_entity_poly.entity_id
_entity_poly.type
_entity_poly.pdbx_seq_one_letter_code
_entity_poly.pdbx_strand_id
1 'polypeptide(L)'
;MIQITGIHNDEERQMPKKRKLKQCKQKESVDFPRLEPNSTDTEFGRGTIRDNALKAVVTSKLFITRVVKAKKGKGSFQRKDKDKGQEPYSIAA
;
A
#
# COMPACT_ATOMS: atom_id res chain seq x y z
N MET A 1 -39.32 -40.14 -46.55
CA MET A 1 -38.18 -39.23 -46.74
C MET A 1 -38.56 -37.91 -46.08
N ILE A 2 -38.22 -37.77 -44.79
CA ILE A 2 -38.63 -36.65 -43.94
C ILE A 2 -37.41 -35.74 -43.83
N GLN A 3 -37.47 -34.53 -44.36
CA GLN A 3 -36.42 -33.53 -44.18
C GLN A 3 -36.79 -32.64 -42.98
N ILE A 4 -36.00 -32.78 -41.91
CA ILE A 4 -36.08 -31.95 -40.70
C ILE A 4 -35.38 -30.63 -41.01
N THR A 5 -36.15 -29.55 -41.12
CA THR A 5 -35.62 -28.19 -41.27
C THR A 5 -35.17 -27.66 -39.91
N GLY A 6 -33.84 -27.60 -39.73
CA GLY A 6 -33.11 -26.56 -39.01
C GLY A 6 -33.64 -26.06 -37.66
N ILE A 7 -33.21 -26.71 -36.58
CA ILE A 7 -32.99 -26.05 -35.29
C ILE A 7 -31.61 -25.41 -35.37
N HIS A 8 -31.53 -24.08 -35.37
CA HIS A 8 -30.30 -23.32 -35.09
C HIS A 8 -30.66 -22.10 -34.22
N ASN A 9 -30.53 -22.34 -32.91
CA ASN A 9 -30.13 -21.47 -31.80
C ASN A 9 -30.38 -19.96 -31.89
N ASP A 10 -31.37 -19.53 -31.10
CA ASP A 10 -31.47 -18.19 -30.50
C ASP A 10 -30.27 -17.92 -29.56
N GLU A 11 -29.49 -16.86 -29.83
CA GLU A 11 -28.81 -16.05 -28.81
C GLU A 11 -28.21 -14.78 -29.46
N GLU A 12 -29.06 -13.82 -29.87
CA GLU A 12 -28.59 -12.43 -29.97
C GLU A 12 -28.58 -11.80 -28.58
N ARG A 13 -27.45 -11.91 -27.88
CA ARG A 13 -27.16 -11.02 -26.74
C ARG A 13 -26.93 -9.60 -27.27
N GLN A 14 -27.96 -8.77 -27.23
CA GLN A 14 -27.81 -7.33 -27.35
C GLN A 14 -26.92 -6.81 -26.22
N MET A 15 -25.78 -6.22 -26.59
CA MET A 15 -24.91 -5.53 -25.63
C MET A 15 -25.62 -4.29 -25.06
N PRO A 16 -25.51 -3.99 -23.76
CA PRO A 16 -26.11 -2.78 -23.20
C PRO A 16 -25.42 -1.53 -23.74
N LYS A 17 -26.24 -0.56 -24.18
CA LYS A 17 -25.81 0.75 -24.67
C LYS A 17 -24.84 1.41 -23.68
N LYS A 18 -23.67 1.82 -24.18
CA LYS A 18 -22.63 2.54 -23.42
C LYS A 18 -23.26 3.76 -22.72
N ARG A 19 -23.33 3.73 -21.39
CA ARG A 19 -23.66 4.91 -20.58
C ARG A 19 -22.56 5.94 -20.82
N LYS A 20 -22.90 7.06 -21.46
CA LYS A 20 -21.99 8.22 -21.56
C LYS A 20 -21.66 8.67 -20.13
N LEU A 21 -20.39 8.58 -19.75
CA LEU A 21 -19.91 9.14 -18.50
C LEU A 21 -20.16 10.66 -18.56
N LYS A 22 -21.05 11.18 -17.71
CA LYS A 22 -21.15 12.63 -17.51
C LYS A 22 -19.78 13.07 -17.02
N GLN A 23 -19.10 13.89 -17.81
CA GLN A 23 -17.86 14.53 -17.40
C GLN A 23 -18.16 15.32 -16.12
N CYS A 24 -17.59 14.88 -15.00
CA CYS A 24 -17.49 15.75 -13.84
C CYS A 24 -16.67 16.97 -14.28
N LYS A 25 -17.27 18.16 -14.20
CA LYS A 25 -16.53 19.41 -14.34
C LYS A 25 -15.36 19.35 -13.37
N GLN A 26 -14.16 19.45 -13.92
CA GLN A 26 -12.91 19.57 -13.18
C GLN A 26 -13.09 20.76 -12.23
N LYS A 27 -13.21 20.47 -10.93
CA LYS A 27 -13.07 21.50 -9.90
C LYS A 27 -11.64 22.01 -9.98
N GLU A 28 -11.51 23.33 -9.86
CA GLU A 28 -10.30 24.11 -10.04
C GLU A 28 -9.07 23.42 -9.45
N SER A 29 -7.98 23.43 -10.21
CA SER A 29 -6.65 23.07 -9.73
C SER A 29 -6.31 24.02 -8.60
N VAL A 30 -6.41 23.53 -7.36
CA VAL A 30 -5.73 24.19 -6.24
C VAL A 30 -4.24 24.08 -6.58
N ASP A 31 -3.59 25.21 -6.80
CA ASP A 31 -2.17 25.27 -7.17
C ASP A 31 -1.33 24.81 -5.97
N PHE A 32 -1.15 23.49 -5.87
CA PHE A 32 -0.27 22.89 -4.88
C PHE A 32 1.18 23.20 -5.27
N PRO A 33 2.01 23.71 -4.34
CA PRO A 33 3.41 23.99 -4.64
C PRO A 33 4.11 22.71 -5.11
N ARG A 34 4.79 22.82 -6.25
CA ARG A 34 5.62 21.75 -6.83
C ARG A 34 6.73 21.40 -5.83
N LEU A 35 6.52 20.34 -5.05
CA LEU A 35 7.56 19.73 -4.24
C LEU A 35 8.55 19.09 -5.20
N GLU A 36 9.76 19.65 -5.27
CA GLU A 36 10.86 19.08 -6.03
C GLU A 36 11.07 17.62 -5.60
N PRO A 37 11.06 16.66 -6.55
CA PRO A 37 11.24 15.27 -6.21
C PRO A 37 12.68 15.08 -5.76
N ASN A 38 12.89 15.06 -4.44
CA ASN A 38 14.14 14.56 -3.87
C ASN A 38 14.23 13.09 -4.27
N SER A 39 14.94 12.80 -5.36
CA SER A 39 15.10 11.47 -5.93
C SER A 39 16.07 10.67 -5.06
N THR A 40 15.60 10.21 -3.91
CA THR A 40 16.31 9.21 -3.11
C THR A 40 15.87 7.83 -3.58
N ASP A 41 16.66 7.22 -4.46
CA ASP A 41 16.42 5.85 -4.89
C ASP A 41 16.59 4.90 -3.69
N THR A 42 15.59 4.06 -3.45
CA THR A 42 15.61 3.10 -2.34
C THR A 42 15.58 1.67 -2.87
N GLU A 43 16.50 0.83 -2.39
CA GLU A 43 16.57 -0.56 -2.82
C GLU A 43 15.54 -1.43 -2.07
N PHE A 44 14.62 -2.06 -2.82
CA PHE A 44 13.53 -2.86 -2.25
C PHE A 44 13.84 -4.37 -2.14
N GLY A 45 14.96 -4.84 -2.72
CA GLY A 45 15.37 -6.26 -2.70
C GLY A 45 14.43 -7.23 -3.43
N ARG A 46 13.59 -6.74 -4.34
CA ARG A 46 12.58 -7.52 -5.09
C ARG A 46 12.96 -7.78 -6.56
N GLY A 47 14.13 -7.30 -7.00
CA GLY A 47 14.53 -7.35 -8.42
C GLY A 47 13.62 -6.49 -9.30
N THR A 48 13.49 -6.85 -10.58
CA THR A 48 12.65 -6.14 -11.55
C THR A 48 11.16 -6.43 -11.32
N ILE A 49 10.38 -5.40 -11.00
CA ILE A 49 8.94 -5.51 -10.80
C ILE A 49 8.23 -5.44 -12.15
N ARG A 50 7.45 -6.48 -12.50
CA ARG A 50 6.76 -6.59 -13.80
C ARG A 50 5.29 -6.18 -13.76
N ASP A 51 4.59 -6.48 -12.66
CA ASP A 51 3.13 -6.31 -12.60
C ASP A 51 2.70 -5.04 -11.87
N ASN A 52 2.98 -4.95 -10.56
CA ASN A 52 2.51 -3.86 -9.72
C ASN A 52 3.58 -3.36 -8.74
N ALA A 53 3.96 -2.10 -8.91
CA ALA A 53 4.96 -1.41 -8.09
C ALA A 53 4.52 -1.28 -6.63
N LEU A 54 3.31 -0.82 -6.35
CA LEU A 54 2.83 -0.61 -4.99
C LEU A 54 2.77 -1.92 -4.20
N LYS A 55 2.31 -3.00 -4.82
CA LYS A 55 2.29 -4.33 -4.17
C LYS A 55 3.70 -4.82 -3.81
N ALA A 56 4.66 -4.60 -4.70
CA ALA A 56 6.05 -4.97 -4.44
C ALA A 56 6.67 -4.12 -3.31
N VAL A 57 6.37 -2.82 -3.32
CA VAL A 57 6.83 -1.88 -2.29
C VAL A 57 6.22 -2.21 -0.93
N VAL A 58 4.89 -2.39 -0.83
CA VAL A 58 4.19 -2.70 0.43
C VAL A 58 4.68 -3.99 1.09
N THR A 59 5.11 -4.97 0.28
CA THR A 59 5.63 -6.25 0.80
C THR A 59 7.14 -6.25 1.01
N SER A 60 7.85 -5.15 0.70
CA SER A 60 9.30 -5.03 0.88
C SER A 60 9.70 -4.77 2.34
N LYS A 61 11.01 -4.81 2.63
CA LYS A 61 11.58 -4.53 3.96
C LYS A 61 11.26 -3.13 4.50
N LEU A 62 10.94 -2.18 3.62
CA LEU A 62 10.65 -0.81 4.04
C LEU A 62 9.35 -0.72 4.85
N PHE A 63 8.34 -1.50 4.47
CA PHE A 63 6.98 -1.42 5.01
C PHE A 63 6.67 -2.56 5.98
N ILE A 64 7.64 -2.92 6.82
CA ILE A 64 7.44 -3.90 7.88
C ILE A 64 6.75 -3.28 9.10
N THR A 65 5.92 -4.07 9.77
CA THR A 65 5.33 -3.68 11.06
C THR A 65 6.43 -3.58 12.11
N ARG A 66 6.67 -2.37 12.62
CA ARG A 66 7.63 -2.14 13.70
C ARG A 66 6.97 -2.42 15.05
N VAL A 67 7.49 -3.40 15.78
CA VAL A 67 7.02 -3.70 17.13
C VAL A 67 7.92 -2.97 18.14
N VAL A 68 7.31 -2.09 18.94
CA VAL A 68 7.98 -1.40 20.03
C VAL A 68 7.90 -2.26 21.29
N LYS A 69 8.99 -2.32 22.04
CA LYS A 69 9.00 -3.01 23.34
C LYS A 69 8.08 -2.29 24.32
N ALA A 70 7.18 -3.04 24.95
CA ALA A 70 6.29 -2.50 25.97
C ALA A 70 7.07 -2.00 27.19
N LYS A 71 6.56 -0.95 27.85
CA LYS A 71 7.16 -0.42 29.09
C LYS A 71 6.84 -1.28 30.32
N LYS A 72 5.68 -1.96 30.34
CA LYS A 72 5.23 -2.83 31.45
C LYS A 72 4.48 -4.05 30.89
N GLY A 73 4.45 -5.15 31.64
CA GLY A 73 3.69 -6.36 31.31
C GLY A 73 4.49 -7.39 30.48
N LYS A 74 3.81 -8.11 29.57
CA LYS A 74 4.44 -9.17 28.76
C LYS A 74 5.45 -8.56 27.79
N GLY A 75 6.66 -9.11 27.77
CA GLY A 75 7.72 -8.65 26.87
C GLY A 75 8.39 -7.34 27.30
N SER A 76 8.05 -6.76 28.46
CA SER A 76 8.70 -5.53 28.95
C SER A 76 9.98 -5.78 29.74
N PHE A 77 10.20 -7.00 30.26
CA PHE A 77 11.37 -7.31 31.09
C PHE A 77 12.69 -7.06 30.36
N GLN A 78 13.60 -6.31 30.98
CA GLN A 78 14.96 -6.05 30.50
C GLN A 78 15.94 -6.55 31.56
N ARG A 79 16.97 -7.33 31.18
CA ARG A 79 18.01 -7.78 32.12
C ARG A 79 18.92 -6.65 32.60
N LYS A 80 19.02 -5.60 31.78
CA LYS A 80 19.78 -4.39 32.07
C LYS A 80 18.89 -3.19 31.78
N ASP A 81 18.56 -2.44 32.83
CA ASP A 81 17.87 -1.16 32.71
C ASP A 81 18.82 -0.11 32.12
N LYS A 82 18.25 1.00 31.62
CA LYS A 82 19.01 2.08 30.99
C LYS A 82 20.03 2.73 31.94
N ASP A 83 19.73 2.77 33.24
CA ASP A 83 20.49 3.55 34.22
C ASP A 83 21.31 2.67 35.16
N LYS A 84 21.94 1.61 34.64
CA LYS A 84 22.92 0.84 35.42
C LYS A 84 24.22 1.66 35.57
N GLY A 85 24.23 2.59 36.52
CA GLY A 85 25.40 3.37 36.95
C GLY A 85 25.27 4.89 36.91
N GLN A 86 24.11 5.44 36.53
CA GLN A 86 23.82 6.87 36.68
C GLN A 86 23.03 7.06 37.96
N GLU A 87 23.73 7.41 39.04
CA GLU A 87 23.10 7.86 40.27
C GLU A 87 22.31 9.15 39.97
N PRO A 88 21.00 9.22 40.20
CA PRO A 88 20.20 10.41 39.93
C PRO A 88 20.62 11.63 40.76
N TYR A 89 21.51 11.45 41.74
CA TYR A 89 21.96 12.47 42.68
C TYR A 89 23.38 13.01 42.40
N SER A 90 24.06 12.60 41.32
CA SER A 90 25.44 13.04 41.03
C SER A 90 25.59 14.47 40.48
N ILE A 91 24.57 15.31 40.55
CA ILE A 91 24.59 16.70 40.03
C ILE A 91 24.71 17.78 41.12
N ALA A 92 24.84 17.39 42.39
CA ALA A 92 25.06 18.32 43.49
C ALA A 92 26.48 18.15 44.08
N ALA A 93 27.45 18.86 43.53
CA ALA A 93 28.77 19.11 44.14
C ALA A 93 29.31 20.46 43.68
#